data_AF-A0A0F8Y2T0-F1
#
_entry.id   AF-A0A0F8Y2T0-F1
#
_cell.length_a   1.000
_cell.length_b   1.000
_cell.length_c   1.000
_cell.angle_alpha   90.00
_cell.angle_beta   90.00
_cell.angle_gamma   90.00
#
_symmetry.space_group_name_H-M   'P 1'
#
loop_
_entity.id
_entity.type
_entity.pdbx_description
1 polymer ?
#
loop_
_entity_poly.entity_id
_entity_poly.type
_entity_poly.pdbx_seq_one_letter_code
_entity_poly.pdbx_strand_id
1 'polypeptide(L)'
;MDWKDTTSYSKGDRGHKLPSSFTYDNGLLKITVTKGHIYYPFIWIMHCFKLNLSEIDLHLTSDITAKVAQDKAFKMIRNHIKKISESITLTQN
;
A
#
# COMPACT_ATOMS: atom_id res chain seq x y z
N MET A 1 3.67 10.74 10.46
CA MET A 1 3.08 9.47 10.00
C MET A 1 3.99 9.03 8.87
N ASP A 2 4.96 8.16 9.18
CA ASP A 2 6.20 8.19 8.42
C ASP A 2 6.22 7.00 7.46
N TRP A 3 5.78 7.27 6.23
CA TRP A 3 6.07 6.42 5.09
C TRP A 3 7.56 6.48 4.78
N LYS A 4 8.20 5.32 4.68
CA LYS A 4 9.60 5.20 4.27
C LYS A 4 9.65 4.82 2.79
N ASP A 5 10.54 5.47 2.05
CA ASP A 5 10.90 4.99 0.72
C ASP A 5 11.55 3.61 0.83
N THR A 6 10.96 2.63 0.16
CA THR A 6 11.44 1.24 0.10
C THR A 6 11.61 0.79 -1.34
N THR A 7 11.86 1.73 -2.25
CA THR A 7 12.16 1.45 -3.65
C THR A 7 13.47 0.67 -3.75
N SER A 8 13.46 -0.42 -4.52
CA SER A 8 14.70 -1.11 -4.88
C SER A 8 15.45 -0.29 -5.92
N TYR A 9 16.65 0.15 -5.55
CA TYR A 9 17.58 0.89 -6.40
C TYR A 9 18.73 -0.02 -6.83
N SER A 10 19.13 0.05 -8.09
CA SER A 10 20.41 -0.52 -8.52
C SER A 10 21.57 0.34 -7.99
N LYS A 11 22.79 -0.19 -8.00
CA LYS A 11 23.98 0.56 -7.59
C LYS A 11 24.14 1.79 -8.48
N GLY A 12 24.06 2.98 -7.88
CA GLY A 12 24.20 4.26 -8.58
C GLY A 12 22.86 4.94 -8.97
N ASP A 13 21.72 4.27 -8.84
CA ASP A 13 20.42 4.86 -9.22
C ASP A 13 19.86 5.83 -8.17
N ARG A 14 20.36 5.72 -6.93
CA ARG A 14 19.85 6.52 -5.81
C ARG A 14 20.20 7.99 -6.02
N GLY A 15 19.17 8.84 -6.08
CA GLY A 15 19.28 10.26 -6.41
C GLY A 15 18.99 10.59 -7.88
N HIS A 16 18.95 9.58 -8.76
CA HIS A 16 18.63 9.75 -10.19
C HIS A 16 17.25 9.19 -10.54
N LYS A 17 16.81 8.13 -9.84
CA LYS A 17 15.48 7.53 -10.00
C LYS A 17 14.52 8.02 -8.93
N LEU A 18 13.32 8.43 -9.35
CA LEU A 18 12.24 8.77 -8.43
C LEU A 18 11.78 7.52 -7.66
N PRO A 19 11.53 7.63 -6.34
CA PRO A 19 10.94 6.55 -5.56
C PRO A 19 9.61 6.05 -6.16
N SER A 20 9.42 4.73 -6.17
CA SER A 20 8.22 4.07 -6.69
C SER A 20 7.54 3.16 -5.67
N SER A 21 8.19 2.87 -4.54
CA SER A 21 7.64 2.03 -3.48
C SER A 21 7.81 2.70 -2.11
N PHE A 22 6.75 2.70 -1.33
CA PHE A 22 6.73 3.31 0.00
C PHE A 22 6.09 2.35 1.00
N THR A 23 6.68 2.26 2.19
CA THR A 23 6.17 1.40 3.25
C THR A 23 5.89 2.20 4.51
N TYR A 24 4.68 2.06 5.03
CA TYR A 24 4.31 2.42 6.39
C TYR A 24 4.43 1.17 7.26
N ASP A 25 5.14 1.29 8.38
CA ASP A 25 5.27 0.23 9.36
C ASP A 25 5.26 0.83 10.77
N ASN A 26 4.31 0.41 11.59
CA ASN A 26 4.21 0.80 13.00
C ASN A 26 4.29 -0.40 13.95
N GLY A 27 4.80 -1.54 13.49
CA GLY A 27 4.89 -2.78 14.27
C GLY A 27 3.57 -3.56 14.34
N LEU A 28 2.40 -2.92 14.21
CA LEU A 28 1.10 -3.59 14.17
C LEU A 28 0.59 -3.80 12.74
N LEU A 29 0.79 -2.82 11.88
CA LEU A 29 0.44 -2.85 10.46
C LEU A 29 1.67 -2.51 9.64
N LYS A 30 1.85 -3.26 8.55
CA LYS A 30 2.83 -2.97 7.52
C LYS A 30 2.09 -2.85 6.19
N ILE A 31 2.12 -1.66 5.60
CA ILE A 31 1.44 -1.34 4.34
C ILE A 31 2.49 -0.88 3.36
N THR A 32 2.61 -1.56 2.23
CA THR A 32 3.50 -1.15 1.14
C THR A 32 2.64 -0.73 -0.03
N VAL A 33 2.90 0.45 -0.60
CA VAL A 33 2.33 0.92 -1.86
C VAL A 33 3.43 0.99 -2.92
N THR A 34 3.14 0.49 -4.11
CA THR A 34 4.11 0.45 -5.21
C THR A 34 3.44 0.87 -6.50
N LYS A 35 4.11 1.72 -7.29
CA LYS A 35 3.77 1.95 -8.70
C LYS A 35 4.78 1.29 -9.62
N GLY A 36 4.33 0.95 -10.84
CA GLY A 36 5.22 0.42 -11.87
C GLY A 36 5.74 -0.97 -11.55
N HIS A 37 4.93 -1.80 -10.88
CA HIS A 37 5.27 -3.21 -10.69
C HIS A 37 5.35 -3.91 -12.05
N ILE A 38 6.19 -4.92 -12.18
CA ILE A 38 6.42 -5.64 -13.46
C ILE A 38 5.09 -6.16 -14.05
N TYR A 39 4.20 -6.69 -13.19
CA TYR A 39 2.89 -7.19 -13.60
C TYR A 39 1.81 -6.10 -13.60
N TYR A 40 2.08 -4.93 -13.03
CA TYR A 40 1.14 -3.81 -12.91
C TYR A 40 1.82 -2.47 -13.25
N PRO A 41 2.29 -2.30 -14.50
CA PRO A 41 3.20 -1.21 -14.86
C PRO A 41 2.53 0.18 -14.80
N PHE A 42 1.21 0.26 -14.96
CA PHE A 42 0.50 1.52 -15.12
C PHE A 42 -0.37 1.92 -13.93
N ILE A 43 -0.35 1.14 -12.85
CA ILE A 43 -1.21 1.36 -11.70
C ILE A 43 -0.43 1.33 -10.39
N TRP A 44 -1.07 1.82 -9.33
CA TRP A 44 -0.63 1.63 -7.96
C TRP A 44 -1.28 0.39 -7.36
N ILE A 45 -0.45 -0.46 -6.75
CA ILE A 45 -0.89 -1.59 -5.95
C ILE A 45 -0.51 -1.38 -4.49
N MET A 46 -1.18 -2.11 -3.59
CA MET A 46 -0.81 -2.18 -2.18
C MET A 46 -0.70 -3.61 -1.67
N HIS A 47 0.12 -3.78 -0.64
CA HIS A 47 0.24 -5.01 0.14
C HIS A 47 0.10 -4.68 1.62
N CYS A 48 -0.59 -5.57 2.35
CA CYS A 48 -0.65 -5.61 3.80
C CYS A 48 -0.78 -7.08 4.26
N PHE A 49 0.37 -7.75 4.43
CA PHE A 49 0.42 -9.18 4.75
C PHE A 49 -0.31 -9.55 6.05
N LYS A 50 -0.25 -8.68 7.07
CA LYS A 50 -0.92 -8.92 8.36
C LYS A 50 -2.43 -8.99 8.28
N LEU A 51 -3.01 -8.43 7.22
CA LEU A 51 -4.44 -8.50 6.92
C LEU A 51 -4.74 -9.42 5.73
N ASN A 52 -3.75 -10.24 5.31
CA ASN A 52 -3.85 -11.10 4.13
C ASN A 52 -4.27 -10.36 2.84
N LEU A 53 -3.79 -9.13 2.67
CA LEU A 53 -4.02 -8.33 1.48
C LEU A 53 -2.72 -8.28 0.67
N SER A 54 -2.73 -8.80 -0.56
CA SER A 54 -1.57 -8.76 -1.46
C SER A 54 -2.01 -8.29 -2.83
N GLU A 55 -1.18 -7.47 -3.49
CA GLU A 55 -1.37 -7.02 -4.87
C GLU A 55 -2.73 -6.36 -5.12
N ILE A 56 -3.24 -5.64 -4.12
CA ILE A 56 -4.54 -4.99 -4.22
C ILE A 56 -4.39 -3.74 -5.06
N ASP A 57 -5.09 -3.69 -6.20
CA ASP A 57 -5.19 -2.51 -7.04
C ASP A 57 -5.85 -1.36 -6.26
N LEU A 58 -5.19 -0.20 -6.21
CA LEU A 58 -5.74 1.02 -5.62
C LEU A 58 -6.69 1.76 -6.57
N HIS A 59 -6.81 1.29 -7.81
CA HIS A 59 -7.50 1.92 -8.94
C HIS A 59 -7.00 3.36 -9.17
N LEU A 60 -5.68 3.51 -9.11
CA LEU A 60 -4.98 4.76 -9.38
C LEU A 60 -3.93 4.50 -10.46
N THR A 61 -3.86 5.40 -11.44
CA THR A 61 -2.84 5.36 -12.48
C THR A 61 -1.48 5.77 -11.92
N SER A 62 -0.40 5.27 -12.52
CA SER A 62 0.99 5.42 -12.02
C SER A 62 1.55 6.86 -12.03
N ASP A 63 0.91 7.76 -12.77
CA ASP A 63 1.19 9.20 -12.80
C ASP A 63 0.66 9.94 -11.56
N ILE A 64 -0.27 9.33 -10.82
CA ILE A 64 -0.76 9.86 -9.55
C ILE A 64 0.35 9.89 -8.50
N THR A 65 0.33 10.94 -7.67
CA THR A 65 1.33 11.16 -6.62
C THR A 65 1.30 10.07 -5.54
N ALA A 66 2.46 9.78 -4.95
CA ALA A 66 2.59 8.80 -3.87
C ALA A 66 1.66 9.10 -2.69
N LYS A 67 1.49 10.38 -2.33
CA LYS A 67 0.61 10.78 -1.22
C LYS A 67 -0.84 10.34 -1.44
N VAL A 68 -1.36 10.50 -2.66
CA VAL A 68 -2.74 10.07 -3.00
C VAL A 68 -2.87 8.54 -2.91
N ALA A 69 -1.87 7.79 -3.37
CA ALA A 69 -1.83 6.34 -3.23
C ALA A 69 -1.77 5.89 -1.77
N GLN A 70 -0.96 6.55 -0.95
CA GLN A 70 -0.86 6.30 0.50
C GLN A 70 -2.19 6.56 1.22
N ASP A 71 -2.84 7.70 0.94
CA ASP A 71 -4.13 8.06 1.51
C ASP A 71 -5.23 7.05 1.10
N LYS A 72 -5.22 6.60 -0.18
CA LYS A 72 -6.13 5.56 -0.69
C LYS A 72 -5.89 4.21 -0.03
N ALA A 73 -4.63 3.79 0.14
CA ALA A 73 -4.29 2.54 0.82
C ALA A 73 -4.80 2.53 2.26
N PHE A 74 -4.60 3.62 3.02
CA PHE A 74 -5.18 3.73 4.37
C PHE A 74 -6.70 3.66 4.37
N LYS A 75 -7.37 4.31 3.41
CA LYS A 75 -8.84 4.22 3.29
C LYS A 75 -9.29 2.77 3.06
N MET A 76 -8.59 2.02 2.21
CA MET A 76 -8.91 0.61 1.95
C MET A 76 -8.68 -0.26 3.18
N ILE A 77 -7.57 -0.08 3.90
CA ILE A 77 -7.30 -0.79 5.16
C ILE A 77 -8.37 -0.51 6.20
N ARG A 78 -8.74 0.77 6.41
CA ARG A 78 -9.81 1.13 7.36
C ARG A 78 -11.13 0.46 7.02
N ASN A 79 -11.51 0.49 5.74
CA ASN A 79 -12.74 -0.17 5.28
C ASN A 79 -12.69 -1.69 5.48
N HIS A 80 -11.53 -2.32 5.24
CA HIS A 80 -11.36 -3.75 5.43
C HIS A 80 -11.46 -4.16 6.90
N ILE A 81 -10.75 -3.45 7.79
CA ILE A 81 -10.82 -3.67 9.25
C ILE A 81 -12.25 -3.47 9.75
N LYS A 82 -12.96 -2.43 9.27
CA LYS A 82 -14.36 -2.20 9.61
C LYS A 82 -15.24 -3.40 9.25
N LYS A 83 -15.13 -3.91 8.02
CA LYS A 83 -15.89 -5.09 7.57
C LYS A 83 -15.61 -6.33 8.42
N ILE A 84 -14.33 -6.57 8.76
CA ILE A 84 -13.95 -7.68 9.65
C ILE A 84 -14.61 -7.49 11.02
N SER A 85 -14.50 -6.30 11.61
CA SER A 85 -15.09 -6.01 12.92
C SER A 85 -16.59 -6.23 12.93
N GLU A 86 -17.32 -5.76 11.92
CA GLU A 86 -18.77 -5.93 11.79
C GLU A 86 -19.16 -7.41 11.63
N SER A 87 -18.34 -8.22 10.95
CA SER A 87 -18.60 -9.66 10.77
C SER A 87 -18.49 -10.49 12.06
N ILE A 88 -17.67 -10.04 13.02
CA ILE A 88 -17.46 -10.72 14.30
C ILE A 88 -18.57 -10.35 15.29
N THR A 89 -19.15 -9.15 15.19
CA THR A 89 -20.24 -8.71 16.09
C THR A 89 -21.56 -9.42 15.81
N LEU A 90 -21.80 -9.90 14.58
CA LEU A 90 -23.03 -10.61 14.20
C LEU A 90 -23.14 -12.03 14.78
N THR A 91 -22.08 -12.58 15.37
CA THR A 91 -22.04 -13.96 15.89
C THR A 91 -22.31 -14.06 17.39
N GLN A 92 -22.71 -12.96 18.06
CA GLN A 92 -22.99 -12.92 19.51
C GLN A 92 -24.49 -12.88 19.88
N ASN A 93 -25.41 -13.21 18.96
CA ASN A 93 -26.85 -13.33 19.23
C ASN A 93 -27.33 -14.78 19.13
#